data_AF-A0A9X1SQ73-F1
#
_entry.id   AF-A0A9X1SQ73-F1
#
_cell.length_a   1.000
_cell.length_b   1.000
_cell.length_c   1.000
_cell.angle_alpha   90.00
_cell.angle_beta   90.00
_cell.angle_gamma   90.00
#
_symmetry.space_group_name_H-M   'P 1'
#
loop_
_entity.id
_entity.type
_entity.pdbx_description
1 polymer ?
#
loop_
_entity_poly.entity_id
_entity_poly.type
_entity_poly.pdbx_seq_one_letter_code
_entity_poly.pdbx_strand_id
1 'polypeptide(L)'
;MLGVILLTGIHDVGASDITLMAAGAGLLSGLSYATFIFAFKYAAPHGSPQAILVIAFVVLVGVLASMSDAQQAAAVPGAPSWPLFIALGVVGAELSFVLYIIGLRHTAPAVASIVAMVEPVTASLFGVVVLDESLAALQILGMGLILATVTALGLQGREPNEM
;
A
#
# COMPACT_ATOMS: atom_id res chain seq x y z
N MET A 1 5.05 15.02 -3.08
CA MET A 1 5.89 14.26 -4.03
C MET A 1 7.37 14.32 -3.70
N LEU A 2 7.97 15.50 -3.44
CA LEU A 2 9.39 15.61 -3.11
C LEU A 2 9.85 14.65 -1.99
N GLY A 3 9.11 14.54 -0.88
CA GLY A 3 9.45 13.61 0.20
C GLY A 3 9.51 12.14 -0.24
N VAL A 4 8.59 11.72 -1.11
CA VAL A 4 8.58 10.36 -1.69
C VAL A 4 9.82 10.16 -2.58
N ILE A 5 10.15 11.13 -3.45
CA ILE A 5 11.32 11.07 -4.34
C ILE A 5 12.63 10.92 -3.55
N LEU A 6 12.76 11.64 -2.43
CA LEU A 6 13.94 11.57 -1.58
C LEU A 6 14.03 10.25 -0.83
N LEU A 7 12.90 9.75 -0.32
CA LEU A 7 12.84 8.49 0.43
C LEU A 7 13.08 7.27 -0.45
N THR A 8 12.49 7.23 -1.65
CA THR A 8 12.62 6.08 -2.56
C THR A 8 13.94 6.06 -3.33
N GLY A 9 14.72 7.15 -3.31
CA GLY A 9 15.98 7.22 -4.05
C GLY A 9 15.82 7.29 -5.57
N ILE A 10 14.60 7.47 -6.09
CA ILE A 10 14.32 7.45 -7.54
C ILE A 10 15.08 8.51 -8.35
N HIS A 11 15.62 9.53 -7.68
CA HIS A 11 16.44 10.56 -8.29
C HIS A 11 17.82 10.06 -8.75
N ASP A 12 18.29 8.92 -8.25
CA ASP A 12 19.54 8.27 -8.65
C ASP A 12 19.35 7.29 -9.82
N VAL A 13 18.08 7.05 -10.23
CA VAL A 13 17.76 6.23 -11.40
C VAL A 13 17.95 7.06 -12.67
N GLY A 14 18.77 6.57 -13.60
CA GLY A 14 19.04 7.26 -14.86
C GLY A 14 17.77 7.42 -15.70
N ALA A 15 17.64 8.54 -16.42
CA ALA A 15 16.49 8.76 -17.29
C ALA A 15 16.35 7.68 -18.39
N SER A 16 17.44 7.01 -18.75
CA SER A 16 17.47 5.87 -19.66
C SER A 16 16.83 4.60 -19.08
N ASP A 17 16.72 4.48 -17.77
CA ASP A 17 16.21 3.30 -17.07
C ASP A 17 14.69 3.35 -16.87
N ILE A 18 14.09 4.54 -17.07
CA ILE A 18 12.64 4.73 -17.03
C ILE A 18 12.05 4.32 -18.38
N THR A 19 11.59 3.06 -18.46
CA THR A 19 10.92 2.55 -19.65
C THR A 19 9.47 3.03 -19.74
N LEU A 20 8.92 3.12 -20.96
CA LEU A 20 7.49 3.41 -21.18
C LEU A 20 6.59 2.41 -20.45
N MET A 21 7.02 1.15 -20.37
CA MET A 21 6.31 0.10 -19.64
C MET A 21 6.27 0.39 -18.13
N ALA A 22 7.39 0.82 -17.53
CA ALA A 22 7.43 1.19 -16.11
C ALA A 22 6.52 2.40 -15.81
N ALA A 23 6.55 3.42 -16.67
CA ALA A 23 5.65 4.58 -16.54
C ALA A 23 4.16 4.16 -16.67
N GLY A 24 3.84 3.33 -17.66
CA GLY A 24 2.49 2.80 -17.85
C GLY A 24 2.01 1.95 -16.68
N ALA A 25 2.85 1.06 -16.17
CA ALA A 25 2.55 0.24 -15.00
C ALA A 25 2.36 1.08 -13.73
N GLY A 26 3.17 2.12 -13.52
CA GLY A 26 3.01 3.05 -12.41
C GLY A 26 1.69 3.83 -12.44
N LEU A 27 1.30 4.33 -13.62
CA LEU A 27 0.01 5.02 -13.81
C LEU A 27 -1.18 4.07 -13.62
N LEU A 28 -1.11 2.86 -14.17
CA LEU A 28 -2.12 1.82 -13.98
C LEU A 28 -2.25 1.42 -12.51
N SER A 29 -1.13 1.32 -11.79
CA SER A 29 -1.11 1.07 -10.34
C SER A 29 -1.83 2.18 -9.58
N GLY A 30 -1.51 3.45 -9.87
CA GLY A 30 -2.19 4.59 -9.25
C GLY A 30 -3.70 4.63 -9.53
N LEU A 31 -4.11 4.34 -10.76
CA LEU A 31 -5.53 4.25 -11.13
C LEU A 31 -6.25 3.08 -10.43
N SER A 32 -5.59 1.93 -10.35
CA SER A 32 -6.09 0.75 -9.64
C SER A 32 -6.24 1.03 -8.16
N TYR A 33 -5.26 1.73 -7.55
CA TYR A 33 -5.29 2.13 -6.15
C TYR A 33 -6.43 3.11 -5.86
N ALA A 34 -6.61 4.13 -6.70
CA ALA A 34 -7.75 5.04 -6.57
C ALA A 34 -9.08 4.27 -6.64
N THR A 35 -9.25 3.42 -7.65
CA THR A 35 -10.44 2.57 -7.82
C THR A 35 -10.67 1.68 -6.61
N PHE A 36 -9.61 1.09 -6.08
CA PHE A 36 -9.62 0.28 -4.85
C PHE A 36 -10.18 1.10 -3.66
N ILE A 37 -9.67 2.30 -3.40
CA ILE A 37 -10.15 3.13 -2.27
C ILE A 37 -11.66 3.40 -2.40
N PHE A 38 -12.12 3.84 -3.58
CA PHE A 38 -13.53 4.17 -3.78
C PHE A 38 -14.44 2.94 -3.76
N ALA A 39 -14.01 1.82 -4.35
CA ALA A 39 -14.76 0.58 -4.33
C ALA A 39 -14.94 0.04 -2.90
N PHE A 40 -13.88 0.04 -2.09
CA PHE A 40 -14.00 -0.39 -0.69
C PHE A 40 -14.81 0.61 0.15
N LYS A 41 -14.73 1.91 -0.11
CA LYS A 41 -15.58 2.92 0.56
C LYS A 41 -17.05 2.67 0.24
N TYR A 42 -17.37 2.37 -1.01
CA TYR A 42 -18.73 2.05 -1.47
C TYR A 42 -19.24 0.72 -0.90
N ALA A 43 -18.39 -0.30 -0.83
CA ALA A 43 -18.75 -1.61 -0.30
C ALA A 43 -18.91 -1.61 1.23
N ALA A 44 -18.15 -0.77 1.95
CA ALA A 44 -18.06 -0.80 3.40
C ALA A 44 -19.40 -0.72 4.16
N PRO A 45 -20.45 0.01 3.71
CA PRO A 45 -21.77 0.01 4.35
C PRO A 45 -22.66 -1.19 4.01
N HIS A 46 -22.37 -1.91 2.92
CA HIS A 46 -23.26 -2.94 2.34
C HIS A 46 -22.97 -4.36 2.82
N GLY A 47 -21.96 -4.56 3.68
CA GLY A 47 -21.59 -5.87 4.18
C GLY A 47 -20.60 -5.81 5.35
N SER A 48 -20.29 -6.97 5.94
CA SER A 48 -19.21 -7.07 6.92
C SER A 48 -17.84 -6.94 6.24
N PRO A 49 -16.81 -6.37 6.90
CA PRO A 49 -15.47 -6.28 6.33
C PRO A 49 -14.95 -7.63 5.83
N GLN A 50 -15.24 -8.72 6.56
CA GLN A 50 -14.85 -10.08 6.21
C GLN A 50 -15.47 -10.53 4.88
N ALA A 51 -16.78 -10.31 4.69
CA ALA A 51 -17.45 -10.72 3.45
C ALA A 51 -16.90 -9.96 2.23
N ILE A 52 -16.66 -8.65 2.38
CA ILE A 52 -16.07 -7.82 1.31
C ILE A 52 -14.68 -8.34 0.94
N LEU A 53 -13.83 -8.65 1.94
CA LEU A 53 -12.48 -9.15 1.70
C LEU A 53 -12.44 -10.55 1.12
N VAL A 54 -13.32 -11.45 1.56
CA VAL A 54 -13.43 -12.79 0.96
C VAL A 54 -13.74 -12.68 -0.52
N ILE A 55 -14.70 -11.84 -0.91
CA ILE A 55 -15.03 -11.62 -2.33
C ILE A 55 -13.82 -11.04 -3.07
N ALA A 56 -13.20 -9.99 -2.53
CA ALA A 56 -12.05 -9.34 -3.15
C ALA A 56 -10.86 -10.31 -3.33
N PHE A 57 -10.55 -11.12 -2.32
CA PHE A 57 -9.45 -12.08 -2.38
C PHE A 57 -9.76 -13.30 -3.26
N VAL A 58 -11.00 -13.77 -3.32
CA VAL A 58 -11.38 -14.83 -4.28
C VAL A 58 -11.19 -14.34 -5.72
N VAL A 59 -11.61 -13.11 -6.02
CA VAL A 59 -11.37 -12.49 -7.33
C VAL A 59 -9.87 -12.34 -7.59
N LEU A 60 -9.11 -11.84 -6.61
CA LEU A 60 -7.65 -11.70 -6.72
C LEU A 60 -6.97 -13.05 -7.00
N VAL A 61 -7.30 -14.09 -6.24
CA VAL A 61 -6.77 -15.45 -6.43
C VAL A 61 -7.15 -15.98 -7.81
N GLY A 62 -8.38 -15.76 -8.29
CA GLY A 62 -8.80 -16.18 -9.63
C GLY A 62 -7.99 -15.50 -10.75
N VAL A 63 -7.76 -14.19 -10.63
CA VAL A 63 -6.93 -13.43 -11.58
C VAL A 63 -5.48 -13.91 -11.53
N LEU A 64 -4.89 -13.99 -10.33
CA LEU A 64 -3.49 -14.38 -10.16
C LEU A 64 -3.24 -15.84 -10.56
N ALA A 65 -4.18 -16.75 -10.29
CA ALA A 65 -4.06 -18.16 -10.67
C ALA A 65 -3.87 -18.35 -12.18
N SER A 66 -4.51 -17.49 -12.99
CA SER A 66 -4.35 -17.51 -14.45
C SER A 66 -2.96 -17.02 -14.92
N MET A 67 -2.28 -16.22 -14.11
CA MET A 67 -0.98 -15.62 -14.42
C MET A 67 0.18 -16.34 -13.74
N SER A 68 -0.09 -17.12 -12.69
CA SER A 68 0.91 -17.79 -11.87
C SER A 68 1.39 -19.10 -12.47
N ASP A 69 2.66 -19.44 -12.24
CA ASP A 69 3.20 -20.76 -12.53
C ASP A 69 2.70 -21.78 -11.48
N ALA A 70 1.90 -22.75 -11.93
CA ALA A 70 1.27 -23.75 -11.06
C ALA A 70 2.30 -24.65 -10.36
N GLN A 71 3.44 -24.93 -11.01
CA GLN A 71 4.49 -25.77 -10.45
C GLN A 71 5.23 -25.04 -9.33
N GLN A 72 5.53 -23.75 -9.52
CA GLN A 72 6.12 -22.92 -8.47
C GLN A 72 5.17 -22.75 -7.29
N ALA A 73 3.88 -22.50 -7.55
CA ALA A 73 2.88 -22.39 -6.49
C ALA A 73 2.75 -23.67 -5.65
N ALA A 74 2.75 -24.84 -6.31
CA ALA A 74 2.69 -26.14 -5.63
C ALA A 74 3.95 -26.44 -4.80
N ALA A 75 5.09 -25.86 -5.14
CA ALA A 75 6.35 -26.04 -4.41
C ALA A 75 6.45 -25.18 -3.13
N VAL A 76 5.65 -24.11 -3.00
CA VAL A 76 5.72 -23.16 -1.87
C VAL A 76 5.63 -23.84 -0.49
N PRO A 77 4.70 -24.78 -0.23
CA PRO A 77 4.60 -25.42 1.10
C PRO A 77 5.85 -26.20 1.53
N GLY A 78 6.69 -26.61 0.56
CA GLY A 78 7.97 -27.29 0.83
C GLY A 78 9.17 -26.35 0.94
N ALA A 79 9.02 -25.07 0.60
CA ALA A 79 10.11 -24.10 0.60
C ALA A 79 10.35 -23.54 2.02
N PRO A 80 11.59 -23.28 2.44
CA PRO A 80 11.87 -22.66 3.75
C PRO A 80 11.19 -21.31 3.97
N SER A 81 10.82 -20.62 2.89
CA SER A 81 10.13 -19.33 2.90
C SER A 81 8.60 -19.44 3.09
N TRP A 82 8.02 -20.65 3.12
CA TRP A 82 6.56 -20.83 3.29
C TRP A 82 5.95 -20.04 4.47
N PRO A 83 6.62 -19.87 5.63
CA PRO A 83 6.06 -19.07 6.73
C PRO A 83 5.91 -17.58 6.37
N LEU A 84 6.77 -17.06 5.49
CA LEU A 84 6.67 -15.67 5.02
C LEU A 84 5.41 -15.46 4.17
N PHE A 85 4.98 -16.46 3.39
CA PHE A 85 3.71 -16.38 2.66
C PHE A 85 2.51 -16.31 3.60
N ILE A 86 2.53 -17.09 4.69
CA ILE A 86 1.50 -17.01 5.73
C ILE A 86 1.53 -15.65 6.41
N ALA A 87 2.71 -15.13 6.78
CA ALA A 87 2.83 -13.81 7.38
C ALA A 87 2.30 -12.71 6.44
N LEU A 88 2.64 -12.76 5.16
CA LEU A 88 2.13 -11.82 4.14
C LEU A 88 0.60 -11.92 3.99
N GLY A 89 0.05 -13.13 3.98
CA GLY A 89 -1.40 -13.34 3.87
C GLY A 89 -2.17 -12.86 5.11
N VAL A 90 -1.72 -13.23 6.30
CA VAL A 90 -2.44 -12.93 7.55
C VAL A 90 -2.22 -11.48 7.99
N VAL A 91 -0.98 -11.00 7.99
CA VAL A 91 -0.64 -9.65 8.48
C VAL A 91 -0.77 -8.63 7.36
N GLY A 92 -0.12 -8.88 6.22
CA GLY A 92 -0.04 -7.96 5.11
C GLY A 92 -1.37 -7.79 4.36
N ALA A 93 -2.13 -8.88 4.20
CA ALA A 93 -3.42 -8.84 3.54
C ALA A 93 -4.59 -8.80 4.54
N GLU A 94 -4.88 -9.88 5.25
CA GLU A 94 -6.12 -9.98 6.04
C GLU A 94 -6.24 -8.89 7.13
N LEU A 95 -5.32 -8.85 8.09
CA LEU A 95 -5.37 -7.90 9.20
C LEU A 95 -5.32 -6.45 8.71
N SER A 96 -4.37 -6.15 7.81
CA SER A 96 -4.21 -4.81 7.23
C SER A 96 -5.49 -4.34 6.54
N PHE A 97 -6.09 -5.16 5.68
CA PHE A 97 -7.27 -4.76 4.93
C PHE A 97 -8.56 -4.74 5.79
N VAL A 98 -8.67 -5.57 6.83
CA VAL A 98 -9.77 -5.46 7.81
C VAL A 98 -9.72 -4.10 8.50
N LEU A 99 -8.54 -3.72 9.01
CA LEU A 99 -8.34 -2.41 9.65
C LEU A 99 -8.57 -1.27 8.67
N TYR A 100 -8.13 -1.43 7.42
CA TYR A 100 -8.34 -0.47 6.35
C TYR A 100 -9.83 -0.22 6.09
N ILE A 101 -10.65 -1.27 5.92
CA ILE A 101 -12.10 -1.12 5.71
C ILE A 101 -12.78 -0.45 6.91
N ILE A 102 -12.41 -0.86 8.13
CA ILE A 102 -12.95 -0.25 9.36
C ILE A 102 -12.61 1.24 9.40
N GLY A 103 -11.37 1.62 9.12
CA GLY A 103 -10.94 3.02 9.05
C GLY A 103 -11.67 3.79 7.95
N LEU A 104 -11.85 3.17 6.78
CA LEU A 104 -12.50 3.77 5.62
C LEU A 104 -14.00 4.02 5.84
N ARG A 105 -14.67 3.32 6.77
CA ARG A 105 -16.05 3.67 7.19
C ARG A 105 -16.11 5.06 7.81
N HIS A 106 -15.09 5.45 8.56
CA HIS A 106 -15.06 6.68 9.35
C HIS A 106 -14.28 7.83 8.68
N THR A 107 -13.63 7.55 7.54
CA THR A 107 -12.74 8.49 6.87
C THR A 107 -13.16 8.70 5.42
N ALA A 108 -13.04 9.92 4.90
CA ALA A 108 -13.26 10.19 3.47
C ALA A 108 -12.12 9.56 2.63
N PRO A 109 -12.40 9.04 1.42
CA PRO A 109 -11.39 8.49 0.51
C PRO A 109 -10.15 9.38 0.33
N ALA A 110 -10.35 10.70 0.20
CA ALA A 110 -9.26 11.66 0.06
C ALA A 110 -8.33 11.66 1.30
N VAL A 111 -8.90 11.73 2.51
CA VAL A 111 -8.12 11.69 3.75
C VAL A 111 -7.41 10.34 3.91
N ALA A 112 -8.09 9.22 3.59
CA ALA A 112 -7.47 7.90 3.61
C ALA A 112 -6.26 7.81 2.67
N SER A 113 -6.36 8.36 1.45
CA SER A 113 -5.25 8.40 0.50
C SER A 113 -4.07 9.26 0.97
N ILE A 114 -4.33 10.34 1.71
CA ILE A 114 -3.28 11.17 2.31
C ILE A 114 -2.57 10.40 3.42
N VAL A 115 -3.31 9.75 4.31
CA VAL A 115 -2.74 8.95 5.40
C VAL A 115 -1.93 7.77 4.86
N ALA A 116 -2.35 7.16 3.75
CA ALA A 116 -1.60 6.10 3.08
C ALA A 116 -0.20 6.53 2.61
N MET A 117 0.06 7.83 2.43
CA MET A 117 1.41 8.32 2.10
C MET A 117 2.44 8.07 3.21
N VAL A 118 2.01 7.65 4.40
CA VAL A 118 2.91 7.20 5.49
C VAL A 118 3.51 5.82 5.20
N GLU A 119 2.90 5.01 4.32
CA GLU A 119 3.36 3.66 3.97
C GLU A 119 4.87 3.55 3.65
N PRO A 120 5.46 4.38 2.76
CA PRO A 120 6.90 4.30 2.48
C PRO A 120 7.76 4.61 3.72
N VAL A 121 7.30 5.46 4.65
CA VAL A 121 8.01 5.72 5.91
C VAL A 121 8.01 4.46 6.78
N THR A 122 6.87 3.79 6.90
CA THR A 122 6.77 2.53 7.67
C THR A 122 7.54 1.39 7.02
N ALA A 123 7.56 1.31 5.68
CA ALA A 123 8.35 0.33 4.95
C ALA A 123 9.86 0.54 5.17
N SER A 124 10.35 1.78 5.11
CA SER A 124 11.75 2.09 5.41
C SER A 124 12.13 1.78 6.86
N LEU A 125 11.25 2.08 7.84
CA LEU A 125 11.49 1.70 9.23
C LEU A 125 11.51 0.18 9.42
N PHE A 126 10.64 -0.56 8.72
CA PHE A 126 10.68 -2.02 8.72
C PHE A 126 12.00 -2.54 8.14
N GLY A 127 12.49 -1.97 7.03
CA GLY A 127 13.79 -2.31 6.45
C GLY A 127 14.95 -2.10 7.44
N VAL A 128 14.96 -0.98 8.16
CA VAL A 128 15.97 -0.72 9.20
C VAL A 128 15.91 -1.74 10.33
N VAL A 129 14.71 -2.01 10.87
CA VAL A 129 14.56 -2.82 12.09
C VAL A 129 14.67 -4.32 11.81
N VAL A 130 14.16 -4.78 10.67
CA VAL A 130 14.01 -6.22 10.37
C VAL A 130 15.07 -6.69 9.38
N LEU A 131 15.48 -5.84 8.44
CA LEU A 131 16.44 -6.18 7.39
C LEU A 131 17.84 -5.58 7.63
N ASP A 132 18.04 -4.86 8.74
CA ASP A 132 19.30 -4.18 9.10
C ASP A 132 19.78 -3.19 8.02
N GLU A 133 18.84 -2.55 7.32
CA GLU A 133 19.15 -1.55 6.30
C GLU A 133 19.58 -0.22 6.93
N SER A 134 20.50 0.48 6.27
CA SER A 134 20.91 1.84 6.65
C SER A 134 20.21 2.90 5.79
N LEU A 135 19.71 3.97 6.41
CA LEU A 135 19.09 5.08 5.68
C LEU A 135 20.09 6.22 5.45
N ALA A 136 20.15 6.70 4.21
CA ALA A 136 20.87 7.92 3.88
C ALA A 136 20.18 9.17 4.46
N ALA A 137 20.94 10.25 4.66
CA ALA A 137 20.42 11.50 5.19
C ALA A 137 19.25 12.07 4.34
N LEU A 138 19.31 11.91 3.02
CA LEU A 138 18.23 12.32 2.11
C LEU A 138 16.95 11.49 2.32
N GLN A 139 17.06 10.20 2.62
CA GLN A 139 15.90 9.35 2.88
C GLN A 139 15.22 9.77 4.19
N ILE A 140 16.01 10.06 5.24
CA ILE A 140 15.51 10.59 6.52
C ILE A 140 14.80 11.94 6.30
N LEU A 141 15.37 12.83 5.49
CA LEU A 141 14.72 14.08 5.11
C LEU A 141 13.39 13.83 4.37
N GLY A 142 13.38 12.88 3.45
CA GLY A 142 12.18 12.45 2.73
C GLY A 142 11.07 11.98 3.68
N MET A 143 11.41 11.16 4.67
CA MET A 143 10.49 10.72 5.74
C MET A 143 9.93 11.91 6.51
N GLY A 144 10.78 12.85 6.92
CA GLY A 144 10.36 14.06 7.63
C GLY A 144 9.36 14.90 6.83
N LEU A 145 9.61 15.09 5.54
CA LEU A 145 8.70 15.82 4.65
C LEU A 145 7.35 15.13 4.49
N ILE A 146 7.34 13.80 4.36
CA ILE A 146 6.10 13.02 4.28
C ILE A 146 5.28 13.19 5.55
N LEU A 147 5.89 12.94 6.72
CA LEU A 147 5.20 13.02 8.01
C LEU A 147 4.67 14.43 8.29
N ALA A 148 5.46 15.47 8.00
CA ALA A 148 5.02 16.85 8.17
C ALA A 148 3.81 17.17 7.27
N THR A 149 3.85 16.75 6.00
CA THR A 149 2.78 17.01 5.03
C THR A 149 1.51 16.25 5.39
N VAL A 150 1.61 14.96 5.70
CA VAL A 150 0.46 14.13 6.09
C VAL A 150 -0.17 14.66 7.38
N THR A 151 0.63 15.07 8.35
CA THR A 151 0.12 15.64 9.60
C THR A 151 -0.60 16.96 9.33
N ALA A 152 -0.02 17.86 8.56
CA ALA A 152 -0.63 19.15 8.23
C ALA A 152 -1.97 18.99 7.49
N LEU A 153 -2.00 18.16 6.45
CA LEU A 153 -3.21 17.91 5.66
C LEU A 153 -4.25 17.08 6.44
N GLY A 154 -3.79 16.15 7.28
CA GLY A 154 -4.64 15.34 8.13
C GLY A 154 -5.36 16.16 9.22
N LEU A 155 -4.77 17.28 9.66
CA LEU A 155 -5.42 18.22 10.58
C LEU A 155 -6.45 19.11 9.87
N GLN A 156 -6.17 19.55 8.64
CA GLN A 156 -7.09 20.38 7.84
C GLN A 156 -8.33 19.59 7.38
N GLY A 157 -8.17 18.31 7.05
CA GLY A 157 -9.29 17.42 6.72
C GLY A 157 -10.27 17.16 7.87
N ARG A 158 -10.01 17.69 9.08
CA ARG A 158 -10.90 17.64 10.25
C ARG A 158 -11.70 18.92 10.46
N GLU A 159 -11.53 19.95 9.61
CA GLU A 159 -12.37 21.14 9.74
C GLU A 159 -13.85 20.72 9.66
N PRO A 160 -14.66 21.08 10.67
CA PRO A 160 -16.06 20.71 10.71
C PRO A 160 -16.72 21.30 9.47
N ASN A 161 -17.27 20.42 8.63
CA ASN A 161 -18.31 20.82 7.69
C ASN A 161 -19.34 21.61 8.53
N GLU A 162 -19.42 22.92 8.28
CA GLU A 162 -20.25 23.82 9.06
C GLU A 162 -21.70 23.33 9.10
N MET A 163 -22.32 23.63 10.24
CA MET A 163 -23.65 23.24 10.74
C MET A 163 -24.79 23.24 9.70
#